data_AF-A0A9E2VA72-F1
#
_entry.id   AF-A0A9E2VA72-F1
#
_cell.length_a   1.000
_cell.length_b   1.000
_cell.length_c   1.000
_cell.angle_alpha   90.00
_cell.angle_beta   90.00
_cell.angle_gamma   90.00
#
_symmetry.space_group_name_H-M   'P 1'
#
loop_
_entity.id
_entity.type
_entity.pdbx_description
1 polymer ?
#
loop_
_entity_poly.entity_id
_entity_poly.type
_entity_poly.pdbx_seq_one_letter_code
_entity_poly.pdbx_strand_id
1 'polypeptide(L)'
;MDDNQFRKLLERQNLSWAGYRKVRKGVKKRIRRHMRELGCRNIEAYLSELEKNSEDRKQYELLMTVSISRFFRDCKFWQTLQNELLPNLIKENKEKIKVWSVGCARGEEVYSLKMIWEQLKENIGNLPELEIIATDMNPACLERAKAGIYPSSSLKEVKKELITACFEPKKGGISYEIKSFLKKDIIWKQSNLLSDPPGSG
;
A
#
# COMPACT_ATOMS: atom_id res chain seq x y z
N MET A 1 -6.44 -22.54 -13.26
CA MET A 1 -5.58 -22.17 -12.11
C MET A 1 -6.17 -22.60 -10.78
N ASP A 2 -5.97 -23.87 -10.47
CA ASP A 2 -6.13 -24.42 -9.13
C ASP A 2 -4.99 -23.98 -8.18
N ASP A 3 -5.00 -24.46 -6.93
CA ASP A 3 -3.99 -24.13 -5.91
C ASP A 3 -2.59 -24.72 -6.25
N ASN A 4 -2.51 -25.86 -6.93
CA ASN A 4 -1.24 -26.48 -7.33
C ASN A 4 -0.54 -25.69 -8.44
N GLN A 5 -1.28 -25.30 -9.48
CA GLN A 5 -0.78 -24.44 -10.54
C GLN A 5 -0.28 -23.10 -10.00
N PHE A 6 -0.93 -22.56 -8.97
CA PHE A 6 -0.51 -21.32 -8.34
C PHE A 6 0.73 -21.49 -7.45
N ARG A 7 0.91 -22.64 -6.78
CA ARG A 7 2.15 -22.96 -6.06
C ARG A 7 3.36 -23.01 -6.99
N LYS A 8 3.23 -23.64 -8.17
CA LYS A 8 4.29 -23.64 -9.19
C LYS A 8 4.74 -22.22 -9.57
N LEU A 9 3.80 -21.28 -9.68
CA LEU A 9 4.12 -19.87 -9.95
C LEU A 9 4.87 -19.21 -8.78
N LEU A 10 4.46 -19.49 -7.55
CA LEU A 10 5.13 -18.94 -6.36
C LEU A 10 6.56 -19.47 -6.22
N GLU A 11 6.76 -20.77 -6.41
CA GLU A 11 8.08 -21.43 -6.35
C GLU A 11 9.05 -20.81 -7.35
N ARG A 12 8.61 -20.54 -8.58
CA ARG A 12 9.44 -19.89 -9.60
C ARG A 12 9.92 -18.48 -9.24
N GLN A 13 9.20 -17.79 -8.34
CA GLN A 13 9.55 -16.45 -7.88
C GLN A 13 10.13 -16.44 -6.46
N ASN A 14 10.46 -17.62 -5.91
CA ASN A 14 10.90 -17.78 -4.51
C ASN A 14 9.91 -17.16 -3.50
N LEU A 15 8.61 -17.22 -3.80
CA LEU A 15 7.55 -16.69 -2.95
C LEU A 15 6.90 -17.79 -2.09
N SER A 16 6.52 -17.44 -0.87
CA SER A 16 5.90 -18.38 0.08
C SER A 16 4.39 -18.51 -0.09
N TRP A 17 3.88 -19.75 -0.08
CA TRP A 17 2.44 -20.03 -0.01
C TRP A 17 1.75 -19.37 1.18
N ALA A 18 2.42 -19.29 2.34
CA ALA A 18 1.84 -18.76 3.57
C ALA A 18 1.42 -17.29 3.41
N GLY A 19 2.28 -16.47 2.78
CA GLY A 19 1.99 -15.05 2.51
C GLY A 19 0.82 -14.84 1.54
N TYR A 20 0.60 -15.79 0.62
CA TYR A 20 -0.44 -15.68 -0.40
C TYR A 20 -1.75 -16.37 -0.05
N ARG A 21 -1.78 -17.27 0.95
CA ARG A 21 -2.94 -18.12 1.27
C ARG A 21 -4.24 -17.32 1.37
N LYS A 22 -4.25 -16.18 2.06
CA LYS A 22 -5.47 -15.36 2.29
C LYS A 22 -5.88 -14.53 1.06
N VAL A 23 -4.95 -14.20 0.16
CA VAL A 23 -5.16 -13.27 -0.96
C VAL A 23 -5.17 -13.96 -2.34
N ARG A 24 -4.85 -15.27 -2.39
CA ARG A 24 -4.67 -16.06 -3.61
C ARG A 24 -5.82 -15.95 -4.61
N LYS A 25 -7.09 -15.84 -4.15
CA LYS A 25 -8.24 -15.75 -5.06
C LYS A 25 -8.13 -14.52 -5.97
N GLY A 26 -7.77 -13.37 -5.41
CA GLY A 26 -7.58 -12.13 -6.15
C GLY A 26 -6.39 -12.20 -7.10
N VAL A 27 -5.24 -12.67 -6.60
CA VAL A 27 -4.01 -12.84 -7.39
C VAL A 27 -4.25 -13.77 -8.58
N LYS A 28 -4.86 -14.94 -8.36
CA LYS A 28 -5.22 -15.89 -9.42
C LYS A 28 -6.18 -15.31 -10.46
N LYS A 29 -7.12 -14.43 -10.07
CA LYS A 29 -8.04 -13.79 -11.02
C LYS A 29 -7.28 -12.85 -11.95
N ARG A 30 -6.32 -12.09 -11.41
CA ARG A 30 -5.45 -11.21 -12.19
C ARG A 30 -4.54 -11.98 -13.14
N ILE A 31 -3.88 -13.03 -12.65
CA ILE A 31 -3.02 -13.87 -13.50
C ILE A 31 -3.82 -14.55 -14.61
N ARG A 32 -5.00 -15.11 -14.31
CA ARG A 32 -5.88 -15.68 -15.35
C ARG A 32 -6.28 -14.67 -16.41
N ARG A 33 -6.43 -13.39 -16.06
CA ARG A 33 -6.74 -12.34 -17.03
C ARG A 33 -5.52 -12.09 -17.93
N HIS A 34 -4.34 -11.94 -17.34
CA HIS A 34 -3.09 -11.76 -18.06
C HIS A 34 -2.79 -12.93 -19.00
N MET A 35 -2.99 -14.17 -18.54
CA MET A 35 -2.89 -15.36 -19.40
C MET A 35 -3.80 -15.27 -20.64
N ARG A 36 -5.03 -14.75 -20.51
CA ARG A 36 -5.94 -14.59 -21.65
C ARG A 36 -5.50 -13.46 -22.58
N GLU A 37 -4.98 -12.36 -22.03
CA GLU A 37 -4.45 -11.23 -22.80
C GLU A 37 -3.25 -11.67 -23.66
N LEU A 38 -2.41 -12.57 -23.15
CA LEU A 38 -1.29 -13.19 -23.88
C LEU A 38 -1.68 -14.41 -24.73
N GLY A 39 -2.96 -14.80 -24.77
CA GLY A 39 -3.41 -15.98 -25.52
C GLY A 39 -2.97 -17.35 -24.96
N CYS A 40 -2.43 -17.40 -23.75
CA CYS A 40 -1.95 -18.63 -23.13
C CYS A 40 -3.10 -19.53 -22.64
N ARG A 41 -3.18 -20.75 -23.17
CA ARG A 41 -4.26 -21.72 -22.85
C ARG A 41 -4.04 -22.50 -21.55
N ASN A 42 -2.80 -22.63 -21.10
CA ASN A 42 -2.42 -23.35 -19.89
C ASN A 42 -1.25 -22.67 -19.18
N ILE A 43 -0.87 -23.19 -18.01
CA ILE A 43 0.15 -22.58 -17.16
C ILE A 43 1.55 -22.75 -17.76
N GLU A 44 1.79 -23.85 -18.48
CA GLU A 44 3.04 -24.15 -19.15
C GLU A 44 3.32 -23.15 -20.29
N ALA A 45 2.33 -22.87 -21.12
CA ALA A 45 2.41 -21.86 -22.18
C ALA A 45 2.66 -20.47 -21.59
N TYR A 46 1.97 -20.13 -20.50
CA TYR A 46 2.18 -18.88 -19.80
C TYR A 46 3.59 -18.77 -19.22
N LEU A 47 4.10 -19.80 -18.57
CA LEU A 47 5.47 -19.83 -18.05
C LEU A 47 6.52 -19.68 -19.16
N SER A 48 6.31 -20.32 -20.32
CA SER A 48 7.19 -20.16 -21.48
C SER A 48 7.16 -18.74 -22.04
N GLU A 49 5.99 -18.08 -22.05
CA GLU A 49 5.88 -16.68 -22.49
C GLU A 49 6.67 -15.75 -21.56
N LEU A 50 6.54 -15.92 -20.24
CA LEU A 50 7.28 -15.13 -19.25
C LEU A 50 8.80 -15.34 -19.32
N GLU A 51 9.28 -16.46 -19.86
CA GLU A 51 10.72 -16.69 -20.10
C GLU A 51 11.22 -15.94 -21.35
N LYS A 52 10.37 -15.78 -22.37
CA LYS A 52 10.75 -15.18 -23.65
C LYS A 52 10.62 -13.66 -23.64
N ASN A 53 9.59 -13.14 -22.97
CA ASN A 53 9.27 -11.72 -22.98
C ASN A 53 9.46 -11.10 -21.61
N SER A 54 10.48 -10.24 -21.49
CA SER A 54 10.78 -9.53 -20.25
C SER A 54 9.69 -8.57 -19.80
N GLU A 55 8.89 -8.03 -20.72
CA GLU A 55 7.80 -7.11 -20.38
C GLU A 55 6.63 -7.86 -19.74
N ASP A 56 6.24 -9.00 -20.31
CA ASP A 56 5.20 -9.85 -19.75
C ASP A 56 5.61 -10.39 -18.37
N ARG A 57 6.90 -10.70 -18.19
CA ARG A 57 7.47 -11.05 -16.88
C ARG A 57 7.33 -9.93 -15.86
N LYS A 58 7.68 -8.69 -16.21
CA LYS A 58 7.52 -7.53 -15.31
C LYS A 58 6.06 -7.31 -14.95
N GLN A 59 5.16 -7.40 -15.92
CA GLN A 59 3.72 -7.29 -15.66
C GLN A 59 3.25 -8.39 -14.71
N TYR A 60 3.67 -9.64 -14.94
CA TYR A 60 3.39 -10.75 -14.04
C TYR A 60 3.87 -10.48 -12.60
N GLU A 61 5.10 -10.01 -12.43
CA GLU A 61 5.67 -9.64 -11.11
C GLU A 61 4.80 -8.59 -10.40
N LEU A 62 4.36 -7.56 -11.12
CA LEU A 62 3.43 -6.56 -10.59
C LEU A 62 2.06 -7.13 -10.23
N LEU A 63 1.56 -8.13 -10.96
CA LEU A 63 0.29 -8.79 -10.66
C LEU A 63 0.36 -9.68 -9.42
N MET A 64 1.55 -10.16 -9.05
CA MET A 64 1.78 -10.91 -7.82
C MET A 64 1.69 -10.02 -6.59
N THR A 65 1.91 -8.71 -6.69
CA THR A 65 1.86 -7.82 -5.51
C THR A 65 0.48 -7.80 -4.84
N VAL A 66 0.50 -7.70 -3.51
CA VAL A 66 -0.70 -7.69 -2.67
C VAL A 66 -1.07 -6.25 -2.35
N SER A 67 -1.75 -5.60 -3.28
CA SER A 67 -2.10 -4.17 -3.19
C SER A 67 -3.34 -3.84 -2.34
N ILE A 68 -3.81 -4.76 -1.48
CA ILE A 68 -5.02 -4.53 -0.68
C ILE A 68 -4.60 -3.86 0.62
N SER A 69 -4.84 -2.56 0.70
CA SER A 69 -4.76 -1.78 1.92
C SER A 69 -6.11 -1.13 2.22
N ARG A 70 -6.32 -0.80 3.49
CA ARG A 70 -7.49 -0.11 4.03
C ARG A 70 -7.00 0.82 5.13
N PHE A 71 -7.65 1.97 5.27
CA PHE A 71 -7.34 2.87 6.36
C PHE A 71 -7.56 2.15 7.69
N PHE A 72 -6.66 2.37 8.64
CA PHE A 72 -6.76 1.82 10.00
C PHE A 72 -7.00 0.30 10.07
N ARG A 73 -6.46 -0.48 9.11
CA ARG A 73 -6.73 -1.93 8.97
C ARG A 73 -6.56 -2.75 10.24
N ASP A 74 -5.56 -2.40 11.07
CA ASP A 74 -5.36 -2.98 12.40
C ASP A 74 -5.58 -1.89 13.46
N CYS A 75 -6.83 -1.75 13.90
CA CYS A 75 -7.20 -0.71 14.85
C CYS A 75 -6.37 -0.73 16.14
N LYS A 76 -5.95 -1.92 16.61
CA LYS A 76 -5.13 -2.02 17.84
C LYS A 76 -3.74 -1.45 17.61
N PHE A 77 -3.10 -1.81 16.49
CA PHE A 77 -1.82 -1.22 16.11
C PHE A 77 -1.89 0.31 16.07
N TRP A 78 -2.90 0.87 15.38
CA TRP A 78 -3.04 2.32 15.27
C TRP A 78 -3.34 3.03 16.60
N GLN A 79 -4.10 2.38 17.49
CA GLN A 79 -4.34 2.89 18.84
C GLN A 79 -3.07 2.93 19.68
N THR A 80 -2.28 1.85 19.69
CA THR A 80 -0.99 1.81 20.39
C THR A 80 -0.02 2.83 19.79
N LEU A 81 0.03 2.96 18.46
CA LEU A 81 0.86 3.95 17.80
C LEU A 81 0.49 5.38 18.23
N GLN A 82 -0.81 5.71 18.24
CA GLN A 82 -1.33 7.03 18.60
C GLN A 82 -1.14 7.37 20.08
N ASN A 83 -1.43 6.43 20.98
CA ASN A 83 -1.54 6.71 22.41
C ASN A 83 -0.23 6.50 23.18
N GLU A 84 0.67 5.67 22.66
CA GLU A 84 1.89 5.26 23.38
C GLU A 84 3.15 5.63 22.60
N LEU A 85 3.29 5.14 21.37
CA LEU A 85 4.55 5.23 20.63
C LEU A 85 4.84 6.65 20.12
N LEU A 86 3.90 7.27 19.40
CA LEU A 86 4.11 8.62 18.85
C LEU A 86 4.35 9.67 19.95
N PRO A 87 3.58 9.71 21.06
CA PRO A 87 3.85 10.63 22.16
C PRO A 87 5.25 10.48 22.74
N ASN A 88 5.77 9.26 22.87
CA ASN A 88 7.12 9.01 23.36
C ASN A 88 8.18 9.47 22.33
N LEU A 89 8.00 9.16 21.04
CA LEU A 89 8.90 9.61 19.98
C LEU A 89 8.96 11.15 19.87
N ILE A 90 7.83 11.84 20.05
CA ILE A 90 7.74 13.31 20.08
C ILE A 90 8.45 13.90 21.30
N LYS A 91 8.48 13.18 22.43
CA LYS A 91 9.24 13.63 23.61
C LYS A 91 10.74 13.58 23.35
N GLU A 92 11.21 12.53 22.68
CA GLU A 92 12.63 12.29 22.39
C GLU A 92 13.16 13.12 21.22
N ASN A 93 12.31 13.43 20.23
CA ASN A 93 12.71 14.10 18.99
C ASN A 93 11.95 15.42 18.85
N LYS A 94 12.65 16.54 19.09
CA LYS A 94 12.04 17.89 19.08
C LYS A 94 12.03 18.56 17.72
N GLU A 95 12.97 18.22 16.85
CA GLU A 95 13.10 18.88 15.55
C GLU A 95 12.40 18.11 14.44
N LYS A 96 12.69 16.81 14.30
CA LYS A 96 12.22 16.02 13.16
C LYS A 96 12.03 14.54 13.50
N ILE A 97 10.98 13.95 12.94
CA ILE A 97 10.72 12.51 12.94
C ILE A 97 10.64 12.04 11.49
N LYS A 98 11.39 10.97 11.19
CA LYS A 98 11.38 10.32 9.87
C LYS A 98 10.67 8.98 9.98
N VAL A 99 9.73 8.73 9.07
CA VAL A 99 8.98 7.47 9.00
C VAL A 99 9.15 6.85 7.63
N TRP A 100 9.40 5.55 7.58
CA TRP A 100 9.44 4.78 6.35
C TRP A 100 8.26 3.79 6.29
N SER A 101 7.35 3.99 5.34
CA SER A 101 6.26 3.07 5.02
C SER A 101 6.68 2.16 3.86
N VAL A 102 7.04 0.92 4.19
CA VAL A 102 7.49 -0.10 3.23
C VAL A 102 6.30 -0.89 2.70
N GLY A 103 6.19 -1.01 1.37
CA GLY A 103 5.04 -1.67 0.74
C GLY A 103 3.75 -0.88 0.95
N CYS A 104 3.81 0.44 0.78
CA CYS A 104 2.73 1.36 1.13
C CYS A 104 1.44 1.18 0.32
N ALA A 105 1.44 0.32 -0.70
CA ALA A 105 0.33 0.07 -1.60
C ALA A 105 -0.25 1.40 -2.11
N ARG A 106 -1.55 1.62 -1.91
CA ARG A 106 -2.25 2.81 -2.42
C ARG A 106 -2.25 3.96 -1.41
N GLY A 107 -1.37 3.92 -0.40
CA GLY A 107 -1.12 5.03 0.52
C GLY A 107 -2.06 5.11 1.73
N GLU A 108 -3.00 4.18 1.91
CA GLU A 108 -3.97 4.23 3.01
C GLU A 108 -3.27 4.26 4.39
N GLU A 109 -2.18 3.52 4.58
CA GLU A 109 -1.43 3.51 5.85
C GLU A 109 -0.65 4.81 6.07
N VAL A 110 -0.03 5.36 5.02
CA VAL A 110 0.67 6.66 5.06
C VAL A 110 -0.29 7.77 5.47
N TYR A 111 -1.48 7.81 4.87
CA TYR A 111 -2.49 8.80 5.21
C TYR A 111 -3.15 8.53 6.58
N SER A 112 -3.29 7.27 7.01
CA SER A 112 -3.68 6.95 8.39
C SER A 112 -2.71 7.55 9.42
N LEU A 113 -1.41 7.46 9.15
CA LEU A 113 -0.39 8.10 10.00
C LEU A 113 -0.52 9.63 9.97
N LYS A 114 -0.64 10.25 8.80
CA LYS A 114 -0.83 11.71 8.69
C LYS A 114 -2.09 12.17 9.45
N MET A 115 -3.19 11.43 9.36
CA MET A 115 -4.42 11.77 10.10
C MET A 115 -4.21 11.74 11.62
N ILE A 116 -3.52 10.72 12.15
CA ILE A 116 -3.17 10.65 13.57
C ILE A 116 -2.23 11.80 13.95
N TRP A 117 -1.25 12.10 13.10
CA TRP A 117 -0.29 13.18 13.34
C TRP A 117 -0.96 14.54 13.50
N GLU A 118 -1.93 14.85 12.63
CA GLU A 118 -2.70 16.09 12.71
C GLU A 118 -3.58 16.13 13.97
N GLN A 119 -4.19 15.01 14.37
CA GLN A 119 -4.90 14.94 15.66
C GLN A 119 -3.97 15.17 16.86
N LEU A 120 -2.75 14.64 16.82
CA LEU A 120 -1.77 14.89 17.88
C LEU A 120 -1.34 16.36 17.89
N LYS A 121 -1.21 16.99 16.72
CA LYS A 121 -0.86 18.40 16.58
C LYS A 121 -1.92 19.32 17.19
N GLU A 122 -3.19 19.01 17.00
CA GLU A 122 -4.30 19.74 17.63
C GLU A 122 -4.27 19.66 19.17
N ASN A 123 -3.86 18.51 19.73
CA ASN A 123 -3.86 18.27 21.17
C ASN A 123 -2.58 18.75 21.89
N ILE A 124 -1.42 18.56 21.26
CA ILE A 124 -0.08 18.79 21.87
C ILE A 124 0.49 20.14 21.42
N GLY A 125 0.04 20.67 20.28
CA GLY A 125 0.56 21.91 19.69
C GLY A 125 1.80 21.67 18.86
N ASN A 126 2.96 22.17 19.32
CA ASN A 126 4.19 22.15 18.53
C ASN A 126 4.77 20.72 18.42
N LEU A 127 4.58 20.11 17.26
CA LEU A 127 5.18 18.82 16.91
C LEU A 127 6.48 19.01 16.11
N PRO A 128 7.42 18.05 16.18
CA PRO A 128 8.55 18.02 15.25
C PRO A 128 8.06 17.94 13.79
N GLU A 129 8.93 18.29 12.84
CA GLU A 129 8.67 18.04 11.42
C GLU A 129 8.48 16.53 11.19
N LEU A 130 7.44 16.15 10.44
CA LEU A 130 7.22 14.76 10.04
C LEU A 130 7.57 14.60 8.56
N GLU A 131 8.64 13.85 8.30
CA GLU A 131 9.02 13.42 6.94
C GLU A 131 8.63 11.95 6.76
N ILE A 132 7.80 11.67 5.77
CA ILE A 132 7.41 10.30 5.45
C ILE A 132 8.01 9.90 4.11
N ILE A 133 8.71 8.78 4.11
CA ILE A 133 9.12 8.09 2.90
C ILE A 133 8.17 6.91 2.72
N ALA A 134 7.53 6.81 1.57
CA ALA A 134 6.58 5.76 1.24
C ALA A 134 7.02 5.03 -0.02
N THR A 135 7.33 3.75 0.12
CA THR A 135 7.89 2.93 -0.96
C THR A 135 6.97 1.79 -1.34
N ASP A 136 6.82 1.54 -2.65
CA ASP A 136 6.16 0.34 -3.18
C ASP A 136 6.82 -0.07 -4.50
N MET A 137 6.88 -1.37 -4.78
CA MET A 137 7.44 -1.86 -6.04
C MET A 137 6.50 -1.60 -7.23
N ASN A 138 5.21 -1.43 -6.96
CA ASN A 138 4.19 -1.26 -7.98
C ASN A 138 3.91 0.23 -8.24
N PRO A 139 4.34 0.79 -9.38
CA PRO A 139 4.19 2.21 -9.66
C PRO A 139 2.72 2.63 -9.76
N ALA A 140 1.83 1.75 -10.22
CA ALA A 140 0.39 2.02 -10.28
C ALA A 140 -0.24 2.16 -8.88
N CYS A 141 0.37 1.58 -7.83
CA CYS A 141 -0.05 1.80 -6.46
C CYS A 141 0.37 3.18 -5.96
N LEU A 142 1.62 3.59 -6.25
CA LEU A 142 2.12 4.92 -5.92
C LEU A 142 1.34 6.04 -6.62
N GLU A 143 1.01 5.89 -7.90
CA GLU A 143 0.21 6.89 -8.62
C GLU A 143 -1.19 7.04 -8.01
N ARG A 144 -1.79 5.94 -7.55
CA ARG A 144 -3.06 6.00 -6.82
C ARG A 144 -2.92 6.65 -5.45
N ALA A 145 -1.81 6.42 -4.76
CA ALA A 145 -1.51 7.04 -3.48
C ALA A 145 -1.34 8.56 -3.61
N LYS A 146 -0.59 9.02 -4.62
CA LYS A 146 -0.43 10.44 -4.95
C LYS A 146 -1.76 11.09 -5.32
N ALA A 147 -2.58 10.41 -6.13
CA ALA A 147 -3.92 10.90 -6.45
C ALA A 147 -4.79 11.03 -5.20
N GLY A 148 -4.66 10.10 -4.24
CA GLY A 148 -5.33 10.15 -2.94
C GLY A 148 -6.85 10.00 -3.04
N ILE A 149 -7.35 9.28 -4.05
CA ILE A 149 -8.79 9.07 -4.28
C ILE A 149 -9.15 7.62 -3.92
N TYR A 150 -10.05 7.48 -2.95
CA TYR A 150 -10.43 6.20 -2.36
C TYR A 150 -11.93 5.94 -2.48
N PRO A 151 -12.37 4.71 -2.76
CA PRO A 151 -13.79 4.38 -2.70
C PRO A 151 -14.26 4.39 -1.24
N SER A 152 -15.55 4.68 -1.03
CA SER A 152 -16.19 4.67 0.30
C SER A 152 -15.91 3.39 1.10
N SER A 153 -15.80 2.25 0.41
CA SER A 153 -15.50 0.95 1.01
C SER A 153 -14.13 0.83 1.68
N SER A 154 -13.18 1.75 1.38
CA SER A 154 -11.86 1.78 2.02
C SER A 154 -11.84 2.57 3.32
N LEU A 155 -12.89 3.34 3.60
CA LEU A 155 -13.02 4.21 4.78
C LEU A 155 -13.85 3.57 5.90
N LYS A 156 -14.21 2.28 5.81
CA LYS A 156 -15.12 1.62 6.76
C LYS A 156 -14.63 1.70 8.21
N GLU A 157 -13.32 1.64 8.40
CA GLU A 157 -12.67 1.72 9.71
C GLU A 157 -12.31 3.16 10.12
N VAL A 158 -12.55 4.17 9.25
CA VAL A 158 -12.26 5.58 9.54
C VAL A 158 -13.44 6.19 10.31
N LYS A 159 -13.14 6.83 11.44
CA LYS A 159 -14.16 7.56 12.23
C LYS A 159 -14.77 8.69 11.41
N LYS A 160 -16.07 8.96 11.58
CA LYS A 160 -16.81 9.96 10.77
C LYS A 160 -16.21 11.36 10.88
N GLU A 161 -15.73 11.72 12.06
CA GLU A 161 -15.10 13.01 12.35
C GLU A 161 -13.82 13.18 11.51
N LEU A 162 -13.02 12.12 11.41
CA LEU A 162 -11.83 12.09 10.55
C LEU A 162 -12.19 12.15 9.07
N ILE A 163 -13.28 11.49 8.64
CA ILE A 163 -13.74 11.58 7.24
C ILE A 163 -14.04 13.05 6.89
N THR A 164 -14.81 13.74 7.72
CA THR A 164 -15.17 15.16 7.51
C THR A 164 -13.94 16.08 7.56
N ALA A 165 -13.03 15.83 8.51
CA ALA A 165 -11.83 16.64 8.68
C ALA A 165 -10.82 16.44 7.54
N CYS A 166 -10.64 15.22 7.04
CA CYS A 166 -9.49 14.82 6.22
C CYS A 166 -9.82 14.53 4.75
N PHE A 167 -11.09 14.40 4.38
CA PHE A 167 -11.50 14.02 3.03
C PHE A 167 -12.54 14.97 2.43
N GLU A 168 -12.58 15.00 1.10
CA GLU A 168 -13.62 15.63 0.30
C GLU A 168 -14.43 14.55 -0.44
N PRO A 169 -15.77 14.54 -0.34
CA PRO A 169 -16.58 13.62 -1.11
C PRO A 169 -16.49 13.97 -2.61
N LYS A 170 -16.35 12.94 -3.45
CA LYS A 170 -16.38 13.02 -4.91
C LYS A 170 -17.46 12.09 -5.46
N LYS A 171 -17.99 12.41 -6.63
CA LYS A 171 -19.02 11.60 -7.31
C LYS A 171 -20.21 11.26 -6.39
N GLY A 172 -20.72 12.27 -5.67
CA GLY A 172 -21.85 12.09 -4.75
C GLY A 172 -21.56 11.17 -3.54
N GLY A 173 -20.30 11.06 -3.10
CA GLY A 173 -19.91 10.23 -1.95
C GLY A 173 -19.56 8.77 -2.28
N ILE A 174 -19.54 8.40 -3.57
CA ILE A 174 -19.05 7.08 -4.00
C ILE A 174 -17.54 6.94 -3.74
N SER A 175 -16.82 8.05 -3.84
CA SER A 175 -15.39 8.14 -3.59
C SER A 175 -15.06 9.38 -2.77
N TYR A 176 -13.88 9.38 -2.17
CA TYR A 176 -13.37 10.45 -1.32
C TYR A 176 -11.95 10.77 -1.73
N GLU A 177 -11.63 12.06 -1.84
CA GLU A 177 -10.28 12.53 -2.05
C GLU A 177 -9.68 13.00 -0.72
N ILE A 178 -8.46 12.56 -0.40
CA ILE A 178 -7.69 13.11 0.72
C ILE A 178 -7.41 14.60 0.47
N LYS A 179 -7.68 15.44 1.47
CA LYS A 179 -7.39 16.86 1.41
C LYS A 179 -5.89 17.12 1.24
N SER A 180 -5.55 18.17 0.49
CA SER A 180 -4.18 18.47 0.03
C SER A 180 -3.16 18.64 1.15
N PHE A 181 -3.56 19.15 2.32
CA PHE A 181 -2.64 19.33 3.45
C PHE A 181 -2.04 18.01 3.96
N LEU A 182 -2.78 16.89 3.86
CA LEU A 182 -2.29 15.57 4.23
C LEU A 182 -1.35 14.95 3.19
N LYS A 183 -1.32 15.50 1.96
CA LYS A 183 -0.41 15.05 0.88
C LYS A 183 1.00 15.64 1.02
N LYS A 184 1.19 16.63 1.89
CA LYS A 184 2.47 17.30 2.13
C LYS A 184 3.44 16.40 2.92
N ASP A 185 4.73 16.61 2.68
CA ASP A 185 5.84 15.97 3.41
C ASP A 185 5.87 14.44 3.26
N ILE A 186 5.41 13.96 2.10
CA ILE A 186 5.48 12.55 1.71
C ILE A 186 6.33 12.41 0.45
N ILE A 187 7.39 11.62 0.56
CA ILE A 187 8.26 11.21 -0.54
C ILE A 187 7.77 9.84 -1.02
N TRP A 188 7.14 9.80 -2.20
CA TRP A 188 6.71 8.56 -2.83
C TRP A 188 7.82 8.02 -3.74
N LYS A 189 8.30 6.81 -3.48
CA LYS A 189 9.42 6.23 -4.22
C LYS A 189 9.12 4.80 -4.66
N GLN A 190 9.44 4.48 -5.92
CA GLN A 190 9.41 3.09 -6.35
C GLN A 190 10.61 2.38 -5.75
N SER A 191 10.38 1.27 -5.04
CA SER A 191 11.45 0.44 -4.51
C SER A 191 10.99 -1.00 -4.32
N ASN A 192 11.90 -1.93 -4.61
CA ASN A 192 11.72 -3.35 -4.36
C ASN A 192 12.58 -3.77 -3.16
N LEU A 193 11.93 -4.03 -2.03
CA LEU A 193 12.59 -4.42 -0.78
C LEU A 193 13.50 -5.66 -0.91
N LEU A 194 13.24 -6.54 -1.87
CA LEU A 194 14.02 -7.77 -2.06
C LEU A 194 15.30 -7.57 -2.86
N SER A 195 15.42 -6.47 -3.62
CA SER A 195 16.56 -6.22 -4.51
C SER A 195 17.30 -4.92 -4.20
N ASP A 196 16.64 -3.96 -3.57
CA ASP A 196 17.19 -2.63 -3.33
C ASP A 196 17.97 -2.59 -2.00
N PRO A 197 19.04 -1.79 -1.90
CA PRO A 197 19.83 -1.72 -0.69
C PRO A 197 19.07 -1.07 0.48
N PRO A 198 19.32 -1.48 1.74
CA PRO A 198 18.70 -0.85 2.91
C PRO A 198 18.97 0.66 2.95
N GLY A 199 17.94 1.46 3.27
CA GLY A 199 18.08 2.93 3.32
C GLY A 199 18.00 3.63 1.96
N SER A 200 17.66 2.91 0.89
CA SER A 200 17.22 3.53 -0.37
C SER A 200 15.79 4.07 -0.32
N GLY A 201 15.12 4.02 0.84
CA GLY A 201 13.89 4.76 1.10
C GLY A 201 14.20 6.24 1.15
#